data_AF-A0A2V9UZQ1-F1
#
_entry.id   AF-A0A2V9UZQ1-F1
#
_cell.length_a   1.000
_cell.length_b   1.000
_cell.length_c   1.000
_cell.angle_alpha   90.00
_cell.angle_beta   90.00
_cell.angle_gamma   90.00
#
_symmetry.space_group_name_H-M   'P 1'
#
loop_
_entity.id
_entity.type
_entity.pdbx_description
1 polymer ?
#
loop_
_entity_poly.entity_id
_entity_poly.type
_entity_poly.pdbx_seq_one_letter_code
_entity_poly.pdbx_strand_id
1 'polypeptide(L)'
;MHWKRLIPVGLLLMAACGGSAQTLPATKSYQELAQAPQPTVGTTLLDLDDGLAVLGAALESRHKADPRSDCSHLVQTIYEKAGFPYPYQTSRDLFAGHASDFRRVSQPQPGDLIVWKGHAGVVVNPAQRTFYSSLRSGFGVQPY
;
A
#
# COMPACT_ATOMS: atom_id res chain seq x y z
N MET A 1 54.83 -41.97 15.87
CA MET A 1 53.88 -41.00 15.26
C MET A 1 54.64 -39.71 14.99
N HIS A 2 54.83 -39.40 13.71
CA HIS A 2 55.58 -38.25 13.20
C HIS A 2 54.59 -37.13 12.85
N TRP A 3 54.84 -35.89 13.31
CA TRP A 3 54.87 -34.72 12.42
C TRP A 3 55.62 -33.55 13.09
N LYS A 4 56.39 -32.84 12.26
CA LYS A 4 57.40 -31.84 12.61
C LYS A 4 56.84 -30.42 12.73
N ARG A 5 57.57 -29.62 13.52
CA ARG A 5 57.42 -28.17 13.74
C ARG A 5 57.49 -27.35 12.45
N LEU A 6 56.69 -26.28 12.43
CA LEU A 6 56.74 -25.16 11.48
C LEU A 6 57.97 -24.27 11.78
N ILE A 7 58.59 -23.74 10.72
CA ILE A 7 59.57 -22.64 10.76
C ILE A 7 58.89 -21.36 10.23
N PRO A 8 59.29 -20.16 10.72
CA PRO A 8 58.43 -18.99 10.84
C PRO A 8 58.83 -17.84 9.89
N VAL A 9 58.22 -16.69 10.17
CA VAL A 9 58.70 -15.31 9.92
C VAL A 9 58.32 -14.71 8.56
N GLY A 10 57.73 -13.52 8.63
CA GLY A 10 57.58 -12.65 7.47
C GLY A 10 56.67 -11.44 7.71
N LEU A 11 57.05 -10.59 8.66
CA LEU A 11 56.48 -9.25 8.87
C LEU A 11 56.69 -8.37 7.62
N LEU A 12 55.66 -7.69 7.12
CA LEU A 12 55.83 -6.40 6.45
C LEU A 12 54.55 -5.55 6.54
N LEU A 13 54.63 -4.46 7.30
CA LEU A 13 53.78 -3.28 7.14
C LEU A 13 54.13 -2.60 5.81
N MET A 14 53.15 -2.06 5.09
CA MET A 14 53.11 -0.63 4.72
C MET A 14 51.79 -0.31 4.01
N ALA A 15 51.20 0.81 4.43
CA ALA A 15 50.05 1.44 3.84
C ALA A 15 50.38 2.04 2.46
N ALA A 16 49.43 1.97 1.53
CA ALA A 16 49.36 2.89 0.41
C ALA A 16 47.90 3.07 -0.02
N CYS A 17 47.34 4.23 0.33
CA CYS A 17 46.16 4.79 -0.31
C CYS A 17 46.48 5.05 -1.79
N GLY A 18 45.69 4.48 -2.69
CA GLY A 18 45.80 4.71 -4.12
C GLY A 18 44.46 4.40 -4.76
N GLY A 19 43.57 5.39 -4.74
CA GLY A 19 42.25 5.31 -5.36
C GLY A 19 42.38 5.05 -6.85
N SER A 20 41.90 3.88 -7.28
CA SER A 20 41.52 3.67 -8.67
C SER A 20 40.03 3.96 -8.77
N ALA A 21 39.72 5.17 -9.25
CA ALA A 21 38.38 5.55 -9.64
C ALA A 21 37.93 4.61 -10.76
N GLN A 22 37.12 3.62 -10.41
CA GLN A 22 36.36 2.86 -11.39
C GLN A 22 35.22 3.76 -11.85
N THR A 23 35.37 4.35 -13.03
CA THR A 23 34.27 5.02 -13.73
C THR A 23 33.25 3.95 -14.10
N LEU A 24 32.30 3.70 -13.20
CA LEU A 24 31.07 2.99 -13.52
C LEU A 24 30.26 3.89 -14.46
N PRO A 25 29.79 3.42 -15.62
CA PRO A 25 28.78 4.15 -16.37
C PRO A 25 27.48 4.15 -15.54
N ALA A 26 27.26 5.22 -14.79
CA ALA A 26 25.92 5.78 -14.65
C ALA A 26 25.44 6.10 -16.08
N THR A 27 24.29 5.70 -16.59
CA THR A 27 22.99 5.60 -15.94
C THR A 27 22.16 4.69 -16.85
N LYS A 28 21.89 3.43 -16.47
CA LYS A 28 20.71 2.76 -17.01
C LYS A 28 19.54 3.35 -16.24
N SER A 29 18.89 4.28 -16.92
CA SER A 29 17.70 5.02 -16.54
C SER A 29 16.85 4.24 -15.56
N TYR A 30 16.66 4.80 -14.35
CA TYR A 30 15.61 4.41 -13.41
C TYR A 30 14.19 4.46 -14.03
N GLN A 31 14.08 4.91 -15.27
CA GLN A 31 12.87 4.87 -16.07
C GLN A 31 12.44 3.44 -16.44
N GLU A 32 13.33 2.47 -16.60
CA GLU A 32 12.93 1.13 -17.09
C GLU A 32 12.36 0.19 -16.00
N LEU A 33 12.62 0.47 -14.71
CA LEU A 33 12.01 -0.29 -13.60
C LEU A 33 10.69 0.35 -13.11
N ALA A 34 10.24 1.43 -13.74
CA ALA A 34 9.03 2.15 -13.35
C ALA A 34 7.79 1.82 -14.20
N GLN A 35 7.92 0.98 -15.24
CA GLN A 35 6.77 0.44 -15.97
C GLN A 35 6.36 -0.94 -15.44
N ALA A 36 6.01 -1.02 -14.15
CA ALA A 36 4.84 -1.82 -13.83
C ALA A 36 3.64 -1.13 -14.53
N PRO A 37 2.62 -1.86 -15.03
CA PRO A 37 1.40 -1.23 -15.51
C PRO A 37 0.87 -0.31 -14.42
N GLN A 38 1.05 1.00 -14.60
CA GLN A 38 0.36 1.99 -13.78
C GLN A 38 -1.11 1.86 -14.18
N PRO A 39 -2.04 1.57 -13.25
CA PRO A 39 -3.44 1.55 -13.58
C PRO A 39 -3.78 2.90 -14.20
N THR A 40 -4.23 2.88 -15.45
CA THR A 40 -4.62 4.06 -16.20
C THR A 40 -5.74 4.73 -15.41
N VAL A 41 -5.44 5.83 -14.71
CA VAL A 41 -6.43 6.65 -14.01
C VAL A 41 -7.30 7.30 -15.09
N GLY A 42 -8.37 6.62 -15.49
CA GLY A 42 -9.16 7.00 -16.65
C GLY A 42 -10.50 6.29 -16.68
N THR A 43 -11.55 7.02 -16.29
CA THR A 43 -13.00 6.86 -16.58
C THR A 43 -13.69 5.51 -16.32
N THR A 44 -12.93 4.48 -15.98
CA THR A 44 -13.37 3.11 -15.81
C THR A 44 -13.51 2.82 -14.31
N LEU A 45 -14.60 2.16 -13.93
CA LEU A 45 -14.73 1.69 -12.55
C LEU A 45 -13.72 0.58 -12.30
N LEU A 46 -13.29 0.46 -11.05
CA LEU A 46 -12.54 -0.70 -10.60
C LEU A 46 -13.31 -1.97 -10.95
N ASP A 47 -12.61 -2.99 -11.42
CA ASP A 47 -13.21 -4.31 -11.64
C ASP A 47 -13.13 -5.17 -10.36
N LEU A 48 -13.46 -6.44 -10.47
CA LEU A 48 -13.45 -7.35 -9.33
C LEU A 48 -12.03 -7.61 -8.82
N ASP A 49 -11.04 -7.72 -9.70
CA ASP A 49 -9.65 -7.99 -9.30
C ASP A 49 -9.08 -6.76 -8.56
N ASP A 50 -9.40 -5.56 -9.03
CA ASP A 50 -9.11 -4.31 -8.32
C ASP A 50 -9.79 -4.28 -6.94
N GLY A 51 -11.07 -4.67 -6.87
CA GLY A 51 -11.81 -4.76 -5.62
C GLY A 51 -11.19 -5.74 -4.61
N LEU A 52 -10.68 -6.88 -5.09
CA LEU A 52 -9.94 -7.84 -4.27
C LEU A 52 -8.59 -7.27 -3.80
N ALA A 53 -7.91 -6.46 -4.62
CA ALA A 53 -6.70 -5.75 -4.19
C ALA A 53 -7.00 -4.75 -3.06
N VAL A 54 -8.11 -4.01 -3.14
CA VAL A 54 -8.59 -3.12 -2.06
C VAL A 54 -8.85 -3.91 -0.78
N LEU A 55 -9.47 -5.09 -0.86
CA LEU A 55 -9.67 -5.95 0.31
C LEU A 55 -8.38 -6.51 0.89
N GLY A 56 -7.40 -6.87 0.05
CA GLY A 56 -6.05 -7.24 0.49
C GLY A 56 -5.40 -6.14 1.33
N ALA A 57 -5.45 -4.89 0.84
CA ALA A 57 -4.95 -3.73 1.56
C ALA A 57 -5.73 -3.44 2.86
N ALA A 58 -7.03 -3.72 2.90
CA ALA A 58 -7.85 -3.62 4.11
C ALA A 58 -7.41 -4.60 5.19
N LEU A 59 -7.11 -5.85 4.82
CA LEU A 59 -6.58 -6.88 5.72
C LEU A 59 -5.23 -6.46 6.30
N GLU A 60 -4.32 -5.96 5.47
CA GLU A 60 -3.02 -5.46 5.95
C GLU A 60 -3.16 -4.28 6.91
N SER A 61 -4.11 -3.38 6.62
CA SER A 61 -4.36 -2.21 7.45
C SER A 61 -4.92 -2.57 8.82
N ARG A 62 -5.66 -3.67 8.94
CA ARG A 62 -6.09 -4.21 10.25
C ARG A 62 -4.92 -4.47 11.21
N HIS A 63 -3.77 -4.88 10.68
CA HIS A 63 -2.59 -5.22 11.48
C HIS A 63 -1.66 -4.03 11.74
N LYS A 64 -1.76 -2.95 10.96
CA LYS A 64 -0.76 -1.87 10.93
C LYS A 64 -1.33 -0.47 11.18
N ALA A 65 -2.64 -0.27 11.12
CA ALA A 65 -3.22 1.07 11.19
C ALA A 65 -3.24 1.62 12.63
N ASP A 66 -3.07 2.94 12.74
CA ASP A 66 -3.16 3.66 14.02
C ASP A 66 -4.62 3.56 14.54
N PRO A 67 -4.85 3.02 15.75
CA PRO A 67 -6.18 2.95 16.35
C PRO A 67 -6.92 4.29 16.45
N ARG A 68 -6.22 5.41 16.29
CA ARG A 68 -6.78 6.77 16.28
C ARG A 68 -7.23 7.25 14.90
N SER A 69 -6.96 6.51 13.84
CA SER A 69 -7.41 6.85 12.49
C SER A 69 -8.93 6.91 12.43
N ASP A 70 -9.48 8.04 11.97
CA ASP A 70 -10.90 8.12 11.65
C ASP A 70 -11.25 7.25 10.43
N CYS A 71 -12.55 7.06 10.19
CA CYS A 71 -13.03 6.18 9.13
C CYS A 71 -12.60 6.63 7.72
N SER A 72 -12.53 7.93 7.45
CA SER A 72 -12.08 8.46 6.14
C SER A 72 -10.58 8.26 5.94
N HIS A 73 -9.77 8.48 6.98
CA HIS A 73 -8.33 8.22 6.94
C HIS A 73 -8.02 6.74 6.72
N LEU A 74 -8.78 5.84 7.37
CA LEU A 74 -8.62 4.41 7.16
C LEU A 74 -8.91 4.05 5.69
N VAL A 75 -10.04 4.51 5.15
CA VAL A 75 -10.42 4.26 3.76
C VAL A 75 -9.34 4.79 2.80
N GLN A 76 -8.86 6.02 3.01
CA GLN A 76 -7.81 6.57 2.17
C GLN A 76 -6.54 5.71 2.19
N THR A 77 -6.10 5.30 3.39
CA THR A 77 -4.93 4.44 3.56
C THR A 77 -5.08 3.10 2.84
N ILE A 78 -6.29 2.52 2.84
CA ILE A 78 -6.57 1.26 2.15
C ILE A 78 -6.44 1.44 0.64
N TYR A 79 -7.08 2.45 0.06
CA TYR A 79 -7.01 2.72 -1.37
C TYR A 79 -5.60 3.09 -1.84
N GLU A 80 -4.85 3.87 -1.04
CA GLU A 80 -3.44 4.18 -1.31
C GLU A 80 -2.58 2.91 -1.37
N LYS A 81 -2.72 2.01 -0.38
CA LYS A 81 -2.00 0.73 -0.35
C LYS A 81 -2.42 -0.24 -1.46
N ALA A 82 -3.66 -0.13 -1.93
CA ALA A 82 -4.18 -0.92 -3.03
C ALA A 82 -3.72 -0.42 -4.42
N GLY A 83 -3.05 0.75 -4.49
CA GLY A 83 -2.59 1.34 -5.75
C GLY A 83 -3.60 2.28 -6.41
N PHE A 84 -4.65 2.70 -5.68
CA PHE A 84 -5.70 3.60 -6.15
C PHE A 84 -5.74 4.89 -5.30
N PRO A 85 -4.64 5.67 -5.22
CA PRO A 85 -4.60 6.85 -4.37
C PRO A 85 -5.62 7.89 -4.86
N TYR A 86 -6.29 8.55 -3.91
CA TYR A 86 -7.18 9.67 -4.16
C TYR A 86 -6.92 10.80 -3.13
N PRO A 87 -7.19 12.08 -3.46
CA PRO A 87 -7.02 13.19 -2.53
C PRO A 87 -7.83 12.95 -1.24
N TYR A 88 -7.29 13.34 -0.08
CA TYR A 88 -8.02 13.12 1.18
C TYR A 88 -9.38 13.82 1.14
N GLN A 89 -10.40 13.10 1.55
CA GLN A 89 -11.77 13.58 1.64
C GLN A 89 -12.37 13.12 2.96
N THR A 90 -13.07 14.03 3.65
CA THR A 90 -13.78 13.65 4.87
C THR A 90 -14.94 12.71 4.52
N SER A 91 -15.41 11.91 5.48
CA SER A 91 -16.60 11.08 5.27
C SER A 91 -17.84 11.90 4.84
N ARG A 92 -17.90 13.19 5.21
CA ARG A 92 -19.00 14.09 4.80
C ARG A 92 -18.86 14.51 3.33
N ASP A 93 -17.65 14.80 2.88
CA ASP A 93 -17.37 15.15 1.48
C ASP A 93 -17.55 13.95 0.55
N LEU A 94 -17.10 12.77 0.99
CA LEU A 94 -17.37 11.51 0.29
C LEU A 94 -18.88 11.26 0.18
N PHE A 95 -19.64 11.45 1.25
CA PHE A 95 -21.09 11.32 1.22
C PHE A 95 -21.76 12.37 0.31
N ALA A 96 -21.27 13.61 0.29
CA ALA A 96 -21.76 14.67 -0.58
C ALA A 96 -21.43 14.44 -2.06
N GLY A 97 -20.47 13.56 -2.37
CA GLY A 97 -20.02 13.30 -3.73
C GLY A 97 -19.04 14.35 -4.26
N HIS A 98 -18.29 15.01 -3.37
CA HIS A 98 -17.26 16.00 -3.75
C HIS A 98 -15.96 15.36 -4.26
N ALA A 99 -15.80 14.05 -4.04
CA ALA A 99 -14.65 13.29 -4.52
C ALA A 99 -14.89 12.85 -5.97
N SER A 100 -14.17 13.44 -6.93
CA SER A 100 -14.29 13.14 -8.36
C SER A 100 -13.86 11.72 -8.74
N ASP A 101 -13.02 11.10 -7.91
CA ASP A 101 -12.48 9.76 -8.14
C ASP A 101 -13.51 8.65 -7.86
N PHE A 102 -14.63 8.99 -7.22
CA PHE A 102 -15.69 8.04 -6.87
C PHE A 102 -16.96 8.31 -7.67
N ARG A 103 -17.61 7.23 -8.09
CA ARG A 103 -18.92 7.25 -8.73
C ARG A 103 -19.89 6.37 -7.96
N ARG A 104 -21.13 6.88 -7.77
CA ARG A 104 -22.20 6.09 -7.15
C ARG A 104 -22.58 4.91 -8.06
N VAL A 105 -22.70 3.73 -7.47
CA VAL A 105 -23.12 2.50 -8.14
C VAL A 105 -24.38 1.93 -7.47
N SER A 106 -25.23 1.26 -8.25
CA SER A 106 -26.44 0.58 -7.73
C SER A 106 -26.17 -0.85 -7.30
N GLN A 107 -25.14 -1.47 -7.87
CA GLN A 107 -24.73 -2.85 -7.59
C GLN A 107 -23.28 -2.82 -7.09
N PRO A 108 -23.07 -2.76 -5.77
CA PRO A 108 -21.72 -2.71 -5.22
C PRO A 108 -21.03 -4.07 -5.36
N GLN A 109 -19.71 -4.04 -5.51
CA GLN A 109 -18.82 -5.20 -5.46
C GLN A 109 -17.91 -5.13 -4.22
N PRO A 110 -17.22 -6.24 -3.86
CA PRO A 110 -16.19 -6.20 -2.82
C PRO A 110 -15.11 -5.17 -3.16
N GLY A 111 -14.66 -4.40 -2.18
CA GLY A 111 -13.69 -3.32 -2.39
C GLY A 111 -14.28 -1.95 -2.73
N ASP A 112 -15.59 -1.86 -2.99
CA ASP A 112 -16.25 -0.57 -3.21
C ASP A 112 -16.33 0.28 -1.93
N LEU A 113 -16.35 1.60 -2.11
CA LEU A 113 -16.59 2.56 -1.04
C LEU A 113 -18.07 2.53 -0.62
N ILE A 114 -18.33 2.43 0.68
CA ILE A 114 -19.66 2.66 1.27
C ILE A 114 -19.62 3.86 2.22
N VAL A 115 -20.61 4.74 2.12
CA VAL A 115 -20.63 6.03 2.83
C VAL A 115 -21.99 6.39 3.40
N TRP A 116 -21.97 6.99 4.59
CA TRP A 116 -23.09 7.66 5.26
C TRP A 116 -22.66 9.07 5.68
N LYS A 117 -23.62 9.90 6.08
CA LYS A 117 -23.30 11.22 6.64
C LYS A 117 -22.49 11.06 7.93
N GLY A 118 -21.17 11.20 7.84
CA GLY A 118 -20.24 11.10 8.98
C GLY A 118 -19.59 9.73 9.19
N HIS A 119 -19.74 8.78 8.25
CA HIS A 119 -19.06 7.49 8.31
C HIS A 119 -18.76 6.94 6.92
N ALA A 120 -17.68 6.18 6.79
CA ALA A 120 -17.25 5.58 5.53
C ALA A 120 -16.60 4.21 5.80
N GLY A 121 -16.54 3.35 4.80
CA GLY A 121 -15.85 2.08 4.87
C GLY A 121 -15.71 1.40 3.51
N VAL A 122 -15.20 0.19 3.51
CA VAL A 122 -15.01 -0.63 2.30
C VAL A 122 -15.97 -1.82 2.35
N VAL A 123 -16.72 -2.06 1.29
CA VAL A 123 -17.64 -3.20 1.17
C VAL A 123 -16.81 -4.50 1.18
N VAL A 124 -17.13 -5.42 2.08
CA VAL A 124 -16.46 -6.72 2.21
C VAL A 124 -17.24 -7.79 1.46
N ASN A 125 -18.54 -7.90 1.74
CA ASN A 125 -19.41 -8.85 1.06
C ASN A 125 -20.77 -8.18 0.78
N PRO A 126 -21.05 -7.82 -0.49
CA PRO A 126 -22.32 -7.22 -0.88
C PRO A 126 -23.54 -8.10 -0.60
N ALA A 127 -23.41 -9.43 -0.76
CA ALA A 127 -24.52 -10.37 -0.55
C ALA A 127 -24.90 -10.48 0.93
N GLN A 128 -23.92 -10.39 1.83
CA GLN A 128 -24.14 -10.35 3.28
C GLN A 128 -24.31 -8.93 3.84
N ARG A 129 -24.21 -7.91 2.98
CA ARG A 129 -24.23 -6.49 3.35
C ARG A 129 -23.25 -6.17 4.48
N THR A 130 -21.98 -6.55 4.31
CA THR A 130 -20.93 -6.28 5.31
C THR A 130 -19.87 -5.34 4.78
N PHE A 131 -19.31 -4.52 5.67
CA PHE A 131 -18.27 -3.54 5.35
C PHE A 131 -17.21 -3.48 6.45
N TYR A 132 -15.99 -3.09 6.09
CA TYR A 132 -14.87 -2.86 6.99
C TYR A 132 -14.65 -1.37 7.22
N SER A 133 -14.47 -0.95 8.48
CA SER A 133 -14.25 0.46 8.83
C SER A 133 -13.56 0.65 10.20
N SER A 134 -13.25 1.91 10.52
CA SER A 134 -12.89 2.40 11.85
C SER A 134 -14.13 2.73 12.65
N LEU A 135 -14.39 1.88 13.66
CA LEU A 135 -15.54 1.97 14.56
C LEU A 135 -15.08 2.48 15.92
N ARG A 136 -16.04 2.84 16.78
CA ARG A 136 -15.74 3.19 18.18
C ARG A 136 -15.05 2.07 18.96
N SER A 137 -15.29 0.82 18.57
CA SER A 137 -14.65 -0.38 19.13
C SER A 137 -13.30 -0.73 18.46
N GLY A 138 -12.81 0.12 17.55
CA GLY A 138 -11.64 -0.13 16.72
C GLY A 138 -11.99 -0.59 15.31
N PHE A 139 -11.02 -1.11 14.58
CA PHE A 139 -11.25 -1.58 13.22
C PHE A 139 -12.02 -2.89 13.19
N GLY A 140 -13.04 -2.97 12.35
CA GLY A 140 -13.88 -4.16 12.30
C GLY A 140 -14.81 -4.22 11.10
N VAL A 141 -15.37 -5.41 10.92
CA VAL A 141 -16.43 -5.68 9.93
C VAL A 141 -17.78 -5.56 10.62
N GLN A 142 -18.73 -4.85 10.01
CA GLN A 142 -20.10 -4.66 10.50
C GLN A 142 -21.11 -4.85 9.36
N PRO A 143 -22.38 -5.17 9.68
CA PRO A 143 -23.46 -5.15 8.71
C PRO A 143 -23.88 -3.73 8.35
N TYR A 144 -24.50 -3.54 7.17
CA TYR A 144 -25.14 -2.30 6.71
C TYR A 144 -26.50 -2.50 6.06
#